data_AF-A0ABC8CMS8-F1
#
_entry.id   AF-A0ABC8CMS8-F1
#
_cell.length_a   1.000
_cell.length_b   1.000
_cell.length_c   1.000
_cell.angle_alpha   90.00
_cell.angle_beta   90.00
_cell.angle_gamma   90.00
#
_symmetry.space_group_name_H-M   'P 1'
#
loop_
_entity.id
_entity.type
_entity.pdbx_description
1 polymer ?
#
loop_
_entity_poly.entity_id
_entity_poly.type
_entity_poly.pdbx_seq_one_letter_code
_entity_poly.pdbx_strand_id
1 'polypeptide(L)' 'MDTEIDKPRDNKLALGDAAMRLAGHDVSDPKVRDLARRVAAGTVSAEDAIAQVRRTAFK' A
#
# COMPACT_ATOMS: atom_id res chain seq x y z
N MET A 1 25.80 -8.88 13.52
CA MET A 1 24.35 -8.99 13.29
C MET A 1 24.03 -7.99 12.21
N ASP A 2 24.12 -8.45 10.97
CA ASP A 2 23.81 -7.69 9.77
C ASP A 2 22.33 -7.36 9.81
N THR A 3 22.00 -6.20 10.37
CA THR A 3 20.69 -5.59 10.13
C THR A 3 20.69 -5.23 8.67
N GLU A 4 20.24 -6.18 7.85
CA GLU A 4 19.56 -5.98 6.59
C GLU A 4 18.46 -4.94 6.88
N ILE A 5 18.85 -3.65 6.90
CA ILE A 5 17.90 -2.55 6.98
C ILE A 5 17.16 -2.65 5.66
N ASP A 6 16.00 -3.24 5.83
CA ASP A 6 15.00 -3.61 4.86
C ASP A 6 14.94 -2.58 3.73
N LYS A 7 14.86 -3.09 2.50
CA LYS A 7 14.96 -2.29 1.28
C LYS A 7 14.06 -1.05 1.40
N PRO A 8 14.50 0.16 1.01
CA PRO A 8 13.76 1.41 1.21
C PRO A 8 12.34 1.46 0.59
N ARG A 9 11.95 0.44 -0.19
CA ARG A 9 10.61 0.27 -0.76
C ARG A 9 9.59 -0.28 0.26
N ASP A 10 9.99 -1.19 1.15
CA ASP A 10 9.09 -1.76 2.17
C ASP A 10 8.76 -0.74 3.28
N ASN A 11 9.64 0.25 3.47
CA ASN A 11 9.48 1.25 4.52
C ASN A 11 8.27 2.19 4.30
N LYS A 12 7.90 2.47 3.05
CA LYS A 12 6.76 3.37 2.75
C LYS A 12 5.40 2.70 3.00
N LEU A 13 5.27 1.43 2.64
CA LEU A 13 4.06 0.66 2.91
C LEU A 13 3.90 0.36 4.40
N ALA A 14 4.98 0.02 5.08
CA ALA A 14 4.98 -0.19 6.53
C ALA A 14 4.53 1.07 7.29
N LEU A 15 5.00 2.25 6.89
CA LEU A 15 4.55 3.52 7.47
C LEU A 15 3.05 3.76 7.22
N GLY A 16 2.57 3.50 6.00
CA GLY A 16 1.15 3.62 5.66
C GLY A 16 0.27 2.67 6.49
N ASP A 17 0.69 1.41 6.62
CA ASP A 17 0.00 0.40 7.46
C ASP A 17 -0.03 0.82 8.93
N ALA A 18 1.10 1.32 9.46
CA ALA A 18 1.17 1.81 10.84
C ALA A 18 0.23 3.00 11.07
N ALA A 19 0.16 3.94 10.13
CA ALA A 19 -0.74 5.09 10.20
C ALA A 19 -2.22 4.67 10.18
N MET A 20 -2.58 3.73 9.29
CA MET A 20 -3.94 3.17 9.23
C MET A 20 -4.30 2.46 10.53
N ARG A 21 -3.38 1.64 11.06
CA ARG A 21 -3.59 0.91 12.32
C ARG A 21 -3.71 1.84 13.51
N LEU A 22 -2.93 2.92 13.56
CA LEU A 22 -3.05 3.98 14.56
C LEU A 22 -4.44 4.64 14.52
N ALA A 23 -5.01 4.81 13.32
CA ALA A 23 -6.38 5.30 13.14
C ALA A 23 -7.47 4.24 13.41
N GLY A 24 -7.10 3.02 13.82
CA GLY A 24 -8.04 1.92 14.06
C GLY A 24 -8.55 1.25 12.78
N HIS A 25 -7.90 1.48 11.65
CA HIS A 25 -8.22 0.88 10.36
C HIS A 25 -7.20 -0.20 9.98
N ASP A 26 -7.65 -1.22 9.26
CA ASP A 26 -6.78 -2.23 8.68
C ASP A 26 -7.14 -2.42 7.20
N VAL A 27 -6.13 -2.35 6.33
CA VAL A 27 -6.33 -2.52 4.89
C VAL A 27 -6.20 -3.99 4.56
N SER A 28 -7.27 -4.76 4.73
CA SER A 28 -7.25 -6.22 4.57
C SER A 28 -7.61 -6.71 3.16
N ASP A 29 -8.15 -5.85 2.29
CA ASP A 29 -8.53 -6.25 0.93
C ASP A 29 -7.28 -6.63 0.09
N PRO A 30 -7.21 -7.88 -0.43
CA PRO A 30 -6.04 -8.36 -1.17
C PRO A 30 -5.76 -7.58 -2.46
N LYS A 31 -6.77 -7.04 -3.13
CA LYS A 31 -6.61 -6.25 -4.36
C LYS A 31 -6.07 -4.87 -4.04
N VAL A 32 -6.54 -4.25 -2.96
CA VAL A 32 -6.00 -2.95 -2.49
C VAL A 32 -4.54 -3.10 -2.06
N ARG A 33 -4.20 -4.18 -1.34
CA ARG A 33 -2.81 -4.52 -0.98
C ARG A 33 -1.91 -4.71 -2.20
N ASP A 34 -2.42 -5.38 -3.23
CA ASP A 34 -1.66 -5.56 -4.49
C ASP A 34 -1.39 -4.24 -5.20
N LEU A 35 -2.41 -3.39 -5.33
CA LEU A 35 -2.26 -2.05 -5.92
C LEU A 35 -1.27 -1.19 -5.13
N ALA A 36 -1.33 -1.21 -3.80
CA ALA A 36 -0.39 -0.48 -2.95
C ALA A 36 1.07 -0.93 -3.19
N ARG A 37 1.32 -2.23 -3.34
CA ARG A 37 2.65 -2.76 -3.71
C ARG A 37 3.12 -2.30 -5.08
N ARG A 38 2.23 -2.28 -6.08
CA ARG A 38 2.55 -1.81 -7.44
C ARG A 38 2.87 -0.31 -7.48
N VAL A 39 2.15 0.49 -6.70
CA VAL A 39 2.45 1.93 -6.53
C VAL A 39 3.80 2.12 -5.84
N ALA A 40 4.07 1.39 -4.74
CA ALA A 40 5.37 1.46 -4.06
C ALA A 40 6.54 1.01 -4.95
N ALA A 41 6.30 0.05 -5.85
CA ALA A 41 7.26 -0.40 -6.84
C ALA A 41 7.47 0.57 -8.02
N GLY A 42 6.61 1.60 -8.13
CA GLY A 42 6.63 2.56 -9.24
C GLY A 42 6.11 2.00 -10.57
N THR A 43 5.41 0.86 -10.55
CA THR A 43 4.88 0.21 -11.76
C THR A 43 3.49 0.72 -12.15
N VAL A 44 2.82 1.41 -11.23
CA VAL A 44 1.51 2.08 -11.41
C VAL A 44 1.53 3.40 -10.67
N SER A 45 0.88 4.44 -11.21
CA SER A 45 0.71 5.71 -10.51
C SER A 45 -0.29 5.58 -9.34
N ALA A 46 -0.17 6.43 -8.32
CA ALA A 46 -1.10 6.40 -7.20
C ALA A 46 -2.53 6.75 -7.67
N GLU A 47 -2.65 7.68 -8.61
CA GLU A 47 -3.89 8.17 -9.20
C GLU A 47 -4.63 7.03 -9.94
N ASP A 48 -3.91 6.26 -10.76
CA ASP A 48 -4.49 5.13 -11.51
C ASP A 48 -4.93 4.00 -10.56
N ALA A 49 -4.16 3.76 -9.50
CA ALA A 49 -4.54 2.77 -8.48
C ALA A 49 -5.81 3.20 -7.72
N ILE A 50 -5.91 4.47 -7.33
CA ILE A 50 -7.11 5.02 -6.66
C ILE A 50 -8.33 4.96 -7.58
N ALA A 51 -8.18 5.31 -8.86
CA ALA A 51 -9.25 5.23 -9.85
C ALA A 51 -9.78 3.78 -10.00
N GLN A 52 -8.88 2.79 -9.98
CA GLN A 52 -9.25 1.38 -10.01
C GLN A 52 -10.04 0.96 -8.77
N VAL A 53 -9.56 1.31 -7.56
CA VAL A 53 -10.26 1.00 -6.30
C VAL A 53 -11.67 1.60 -6.28
N ARG A 54 -11.81 2.88 -6.68
CA ARG A 54 -13.11 3.56 -6.74
C ARG A 54 -14.08 2.87 -7.70
N ARG A 55 -13.60 2.47 -8.89
CA ARG A 55 -14.44 1.76 -9.87
C ARG A 55 -14.95 0.41 -9.35
N THR A 56 -14.17 -0.28 -8.52
CA THR A 56 -14.57 -1.57 -7.95
C THR A 56 -15.40 -1.45 -6.67
N ALA A 57 -15.21 -0.40 -5.87
CA ALA A 57 -15.89 -0.24 -4.59
C ALA A 57 -17.31 0.34 -4.69
N PHE A 58 -17.63 1.05 -5.78
CA PHE A 58 -18.92 1.74 -5.98
C PHE A 58 -19.71 1.17 -7.16
N LYS A 59 -19.62 -0.14 -7.39
CA LYS A 59 -20.42 -0.86 -8.38
C LYS A 59 -21.57 -1.58 -7.70
#